data_AF-I7BR20-F1
#
_entry.id   AF-I7BR20-F1
#
_cell.length_a   1.000
_cell.length_b   1.000
_cell.length_c   1.000
_cell.angle_alpha   90.00
_cell.angle_beta   90.00
_cell.angle_gamma   90.00
#
_symmetry.space_group_name_H-M   'P 1'
#
loop_
_entity.id
_entity.type
_entity.pdbx_description
1 polymer ?
#
loop_
_entity_poly.entity_id
_entity_poly.type
_entity_poly.pdbx_seq_one_letter_code
_entity_poly.pdbx_strand_id
1 'polypeptide(L)'
;MHDEGSSTIANGAAVELPPGVFPPMAGYTIGDLLAVANAPFEALLNNHDTDPGLIRETVTALAQHLYAAFEREDAQYQIATWYQKPYDQPGKRQRSIETIAEQFGVITLKATAESLKGSPLLGLGKAFYMSLVDAAGQAIKTHILKLNQG
;
A
#
# COMPACT_ATOMS: atom_id res chain seq x y z
N MET A 1 32.54 -37.51 -28.12
CA MET A 1 32.15 -36.13 -27.78
C MET A 1 30.71 -35.95 -28.21
N HIS A 2 29.78 -36.13 -27.28
CA HIS A 2 28.41 -35.66 -27.39
C HIS A 2 28.20 -34.76 -26.18
N ASP A 3 27.98 -33.50 -26.47
CA ASP A 3 27.75 -32.41 -25.53
C ASP A 3 26.23 -32.31 -25.41
N GLU A 4 25.64 -32.93 -24.39
CA GLU A 4 24.22 -32.75 -24.08
C GLU A 4 24.10 -31.61 -23.07
N GLY A 5 23.69 -30.46 -23.63
CA GLY A 5 23.51 -29.21 -22.95
C GLY A 5 22.59 -29.33 -21.74
N SER A 6 23.14 -28.89 -20.61
CA SER A 6 22.40 -28.46 -19.44
C SER A 6 21.24 -27.55 -19.85
N SER A 7 20.02 -28.01 -19.55
CA SER A 7 18.82 -27.17 -19.55
C SER A 7 18.01 -27.53 -18.31
N THR A 8 18.63 -27.36 -17.15
CA THR A 8 17.88 -27.25 -15.91
C THR A 8 17.26 -25.86 -15.92
N ILE A 9 16.00 -25.79 -16.36
CA ILE A 9 15.13 -24.65 -16.11
C ILE A 9 15.16 -24.42 -14.60
N ALA A 10 15.79 -23.33 -14.19
CA ALA A 10 15.70 -22.83 -12.83
C ALA A 10 14.25 -22.38 -12.61
N ASN A 11 13.39 -23.34 -12.25
CA ASN A 11 12.20 -23.06 -11.49
C ASN A 11 12.69 -22.35 -10.23
N GLY A 12 12.54 -21.02 -10.20
CA GLY A 12 12.79 -20.24 -8.99
C GLY A 12 12.06 -20.94 -7.86
N ALA A 13 12.82 -21.39 -6.86
CA ALA A 13 12.28 -22.14 -5.74
C ALA A 13 11.07 -21.37 -5.22
N ALA A 14 9.89 -21.99 -5.24
CA ALA A 14 8.72 -21.44 -4.57
C ALA A 14 9.15 -21.26 -3.12
N VAL A 15 9.38 -20.02 -2.71
CA VAL A 15 9.73 -19.71 -1.33
C VAL A 15 8.54 -20.16 -0.50
N GLU A 16 8.74 -21.21 0.29
CA GLU A 16 7.71 -21.72 1.17
C GLU A 16 7.40 -20.63 2.19
N LEU A 17 6.14 -20.17 2.20
CA LEU A 17 5.70 -19.15 3.14
C LEU A 17 5.72 -19.74 4.56
N PRO A 18 6.05 -18.93 5.60
CA PRO A 18 5.98 -19.39 6.97
C PRO A 18 4.59 -19.95 7.31
N PRO A 19 4.49 -20.96 8.20
CA PRO A 19 3.21 -21.52 8.60
C PRO A 19 2.22 -20.44 9.08
N GLY A 20 1.02 -20.45 8.50
CA GLY A 20 -0.04 -19.48 8.83
C GLY A 20 0.06 -18.14 8.10
N VAL A 21 1.05 -17.94 7.23
CA VAL A 21 1.11 -16.79 6.31
C VAL A 21 0.41 -17.13 5.00
N PHE A 22 -0.47 -16.25 4.56
CA PHE A 22 -1.20 -16.40 3.30
C PHE A 22 -0.56 -15.57 2.19
N PRO A 23 -0.59 -16.05 0.93
CA PRO A 23 -0.06 -15.30 -0.21
C PRO A 23 -0.85 -14.00 -0.45
N PRO A 24 -0.24 -13.00 -1.09
CA PRO A 24 -0.91 -11.74 -1.43
C PRO A 24 -2.22 -11.96 -2.19
N MET A 25 -3.24 -11.17 -1.87
CA MET A 25 -4.53 -11.23 -2.57
C MET A 25 -4.55 -10.24 -3.74
N ALA A 26 -5.21 -10.63 -4.83
CA ALA A 26 -5.50 -9.71 -5.93
C ALA A 26 -6.28 -8.48 -5.41
N GLY A 27 -5.86 -7.28 -5.82
CA GLY A 27 -6.43 -6.02 -5.32
C GLY A 27 -5.84 -5.55 -3.99
N TYR A 28 -4.91 -6.31 -3.38
CA TYR A 28 -4.21 -5.97 -2.14
C TYR A 28 -2.71 -6.26 -2.21
N THR A 29 -2.14 -6.40 -3.42
CA THR A 29 -0.69 -6.38 -3.61
C THR A 29 -0.15 -4.99 -3.27
N ILE A 30 1.16 -4.84 -3.04
CA ILE A 30 1.75 -3.51 -2.83
C ILE A 30 1.42 -2.57 -4.01
N GLY A 31 1.47 -3.06 -5.24
CA GLY A 31 1.11 -2.27 -6.43
C GLY A 31 -0.34 -1.77 -6.40
N ASP A 32 -1.28 -2.61 -5.99
CA ASP A 32 -2.68 -2.22 -5.85
C ASP A 32 -2.86 -1.16 -4.76
N LEU A 33 -2.20 -1.33 -3.61
CA LEU A 33 -2.25 -0.36 -2.51
C LEU A 33 -1.65 0.99 -2.93
N LEU A 34 -0.54 0.99 -3.67
CA LEU A 34 0.03 2.22 -4.23
C LEU A 34 -0.96 2.95 -5.14
N ALA A 35 -1.64 2.22 -6.03
CA ALA A 35 -2.64 2.81 -6.92
C ALA A 35 -3.82 3.40 -6.14
N VAL A 36 -4.30 2.71 -5.10
CA VAL A 36 -5.39 3.17 -4.22
C VAL A 36 -5.01 4.46 -3.49
N ALA A 37 -3.81 4.54 -2.94
CA ALA A 37 -3.35 5.74 -2.24
C ALA A 37 -3.09 6.92 -3.20
N ASN A 38 -2.54 6.63 -4.38
CA ASN A 38 -2.17 7.66 -5.35
C ASN A 38 -3.38 8.35 -5.98
N ALA A 39 -4.45 7.61 -6.30
CA ALA A 39 -5.58 8.15 -7.04
C ALA A 39 -6.20 9.43 -6.43
N PRO A 40 -6.60 9.47 -5.14
CA PRO A 40 -7.15 10.69 -4.55
C PRO A 40 -6.08 11.75 -4.27
N PHE A 41 -4.83 11.34 -4.03
CA PHE A 41 -3.71 12.26 -3.81
C PHE A 41 -3.40 13.07 -5.08
N GLU A 42 -3.26 12.39 -6.21
CA GLU A 42 -3.02 13.01 -7.51
C GLU A 42 -4.22 13.85 -7.96
N ALA A 43 -5.45 13.42 -7.67
CA ALA A 43 -6.66 14.22 -7.93
C ALA A 43 -6.63 15.56 -7.18
N LEU A 44 -6.20 15.60 -5.92
CA LEU A 44 -6.08 16.85 -5.15
C LEU A 44 -5.02 17.79 -5.72
N LEU A 45 -3.88 17.26 -6.17
CA LEU A 45 -2.85 18.09 -6.81
C LEU A 45 -3.36 18.72 -8.11
N ASN A 46 -4.05 17.93 -8.95
CA ASN A 46 -4.65 18.40 -10.19
C ASN A 46 -5.74 19.46 -9.92
N ASN A 47 -6.60 19.25 -8.92
CA ASN A 47 -7.66 20.19 -8.55
C ASN A 47 -7.14 21.52 -7.97
N HIS A 48 -5.87 21.56 -7.57
CA HIS A 48 -5.21 22.76 -7.07
C HIS A 48 -4.35 23.46 -8.15
N ASP A 49 -4.54 23.10 -9.43
CA ASP A 49 -3.76 23.66 -10.56
C ASP A 49 -2.24 23.56 -10.34
N THR A 50 -1.79 22.48 -9.68
CA THR A 50 -0.36 22.25 -9.42
C THR A 50 0.39 22.03 -10.74
N ASP A 51 1.60 22.59 -10.85
CA ASP A 51 2.44 22.39 -12.02
C ASP A 51 2.61 20.89 -12.37
N PRO A 52 2.40 20.45 -13.63
CA PRO A 52 2.48 19.04 -14.00
C PRO A 52 3.83 18.38 -13.73
N GLY A 53 4.94 19.13 -13.78
CA GLY A 53 6.26 18.64 -13.40
C GLY A 53 6.33 18.34 -11.90
N LEU A 54 5.86 19.29 -11.08
CA LEU A 54 5.77 19.11 -9.64
C LEU A 54 4.82 17.97 -9.23
N ILE A 55 3.70 17.77 -9.95
CA ILE A 55 2.80 16.62 -9.74
C ILE A 55 3.58 15.31 -9.92
N ARG A 56 4.28 15.18 -11.05
CA ARG A 56 5.04 13.96 -11.37
C ARG A 56 6.10 13.65 -10.32
N GLU A 57 6.85 14.66 -9.90
CA GLU A 57 7.87 14.53 -8.86
C GLU A 57 7.25 14.11 -7.52
N THR A 58 6.15 14.76 -7.14
CA THR A 58 5.46 14.48 -5.86
C THR A 58 4.83 13.10 -5.84
N VAL A 59 4.17 12.67 -6.92
CA VAL A 59 3.60 11.32 -7.06
C VAL A 59 4.70 10.25 -7.05
N THR A 60 5.84 10.53 -7.67
CA THR A 60 7.00 9.61 -7.65
C THR A 60 7.54 9.46 -6.22
N ALA A 61 7.73 10.58 -5.51
CA ALA A 61 8.17 10.57 -4.12
C ALA A 61 7.17 9.83 -3.21
N LEU A 62 5.86 10.06 -3.40
CA LEU A 62 4.81 9.33 -2.69
C LEU A 62 4.95 7.82 -2.92
N ALA A 63 5.04 7.39 -4.17
CA ALA A 63 5.14 5.97 -4.51
C ALA A 63 6.35 5.31 -3.86
N GLN A 64 7.51 5.97 -3.86
CA GLN A 64 8.75 5.46 -3.24
C GLN A 64 8.59 5.29 -1.73
N HIS A 65 8.07 6.30 -1.04
CA HIS A 65 7.89 6.26 0.41
C HIS A 65 6.83 5.24 0.83
N LEU A 66 5.71 5.16 0.10
CA LEU A 66 4.67 4.18 0.37
C LEU A 66 5.15 2.75 0.08
N TYR A 67 5.88 2.54 -1.02
CA TYR A 67 6.44 1.23 -1.34
C TYR A 67 7.38 0.75 -0.23
N ALA A 68 8.33 1.59 0.19
CA ALA A 68 9.25 1.26 1.27
C ALA A 68 8.51 1.01 2.61
N ALA A 69 7.46 1.78 2.91
CA ALA A 69 6.66 1.58 4.11
C ALA A 69 5.86 0.27 4.05
N PHE A 70 5.23 -0.05 2.92
CA PHE A 70 4.45 -1.28 2.77
C PHE A 70 5.33 -2.52 2.71
N GLU A 71 6.50 -2.44 2.10
CA GLU A 71 7.45 -3.56 2.08
C GLU A 71 8.04 -3.82 3.45
N ARG A 72 8.42 -2.77 4.21
CA ARG A 72 8.90 -2.93 5.60
C ARG A 72 7.90 -3.65 6.51
N GLU A 73 6.61 -3.42 6.28
CA GLU A 73 5.53 -3.96 7.12
C GLU A 73 4.93 -5.24 6.53
N ASP A 74 5.48 -5.78 5.44
CA ASP A 74 4.94 -6.93 4.71
C ASP A 74 3.43 -6.78 4.39
N ALA A 75 3.01 -5.58 3.99
CA ALA A 75 1.61 -5.16 4.01
C ALA A 75 0.66 -6.13 3.31
N GLN A 76 1.04 -6.57 2.11
CA GLN A 76 0.26 -7.50 1.30
C GLN A 76 0.08 -8.88 1.99
N TYR A 77 1.08 -9.37 2.70
CA TYR A 77 1.02 -10.63 3.44
C TYR A 77 0.25 -10.48 4.74
N GLN A 78 0.44 -9.37 5.45
CA GLN A 78 -0.33 -9.07 6.65
C GLN A 78 -1.82 -8.96 6.33
N ILE A 79 -2.21 -8.15 5.34
CA ILE A 79 -3.61 -7.99 4.94
C ILE A 79 -4.21 -9.35 4.53
N ALA A 80 -3.51 -10.12 3.69
CA ALA A 80 -3.95 -11.45 3.29
C ALA A 80 -4.13 -12.39 4.48
N THR A 81 -3.15 -12.44 5.38
CA THR A 81 -3.14 -13.35 6.54
C THR A 81 -4.22 -12.99 7.55
N TRP A 82 -4.36 -11.71 7.89
CA TRP A 82 -5.40 -11.26 8.82
C TRP A 82 -6.80 -11.38 8.21
N TYR A 83 -6.95 -11.38 6.89
CA TYR A 83 -8.24 -11.67 6.28
C TYR A 83 -8.58 -13.17 6.25
N GLN A 84 -7.62 -14.01 5.85
CA GLN A 84 -7.88 -15.41 5.49
C GLN A 84 -7.67 -16.41 6.63
N LYS A 85 -6.93 -16.04 7.69
CA LYS A 85 -6.70 -16.98 8.79
C LYS A 85 -8.01 -17.45 9.42
N PRO A 86 -8.07 -18.68 9.95
CA PRO A 86 -9.26 -19.18 10.62
C PRO A 86 -9.56 -18.37 11.89
N TYR A 87 -10.84 -18.18 12.17
CA TYR A 87 -11.34 -17.46 13.35
C TYR A 87 -12.35 -18.30 14.10
N ASP A 88 -12.17 -18.44 15.42
CA ASP A 88 -13.08 -19.23 16.26
C ASP A 88 -14.46 -18.59 16.44
N GLN A 89 -14.58 -17.29 16.15
CA GLN A 89 -15.80 -16.52 16.38
C GLN A 89 -16.11 -15.62 15.16
N PRO A 90 -17.38 -15.54 14.73
CA PRO A 90 -17.79 -14.75 13.56
C PRO A 90 -17.36 -13.28 13.60
N GLY A 91 -17.31 -12.64 14.77
CA GLY A 91 -16.94 -11.23 14.92
C GLY A 91 -15.43 -10.93 14.98
N LYS A 92 -14.57 -11.95 15.17
CA LYS A 92 -13.12 -11.72 15.29
C LYS A 92 -12.49 -11.31 13.95
N ARG A 93 -12.97 -11.87 12.82
CA ARG A 93 -12.53 -11.47 11.49
C ARG A 93 -12.78 -9.99 11.25
N GLN A 94 -14.01 -9.55 11.50
CA GLN A 94 -14.42 -8.16 11.27
C GLN A 94 -13.52 -7.18 12.05
N ARG A 95 -13.35 -7.42 13.36
CA ARG A 95 -12.47 -6.60 14.21
C ARG A 95 -11.01 -6.62 13.77
N SER A 96 -10.54 -7.77 13.28
CA SER A 96 -9.19 -7.88 12.74
C SER A 96 -9.00 -7.00 11.50
N ILE A 97 -9.98 -6.98 10.61
CA ILE A 97 -9.95 -6.12 9.42
C ILE A 97 -10.05 -4.65 9.79
N GLU A 98 -10.89 -4.29 10.78
CA GLU A 98 -10.94 -2.92 11.29
C GLU A 98 -9.59 -2.48 11.88
N THR A 99 -8.93 -3.36 12.63
CA THR A 99 -7.62 -3.09 13.24
C THR A 99 -6.54 -2.92 12.17
N ILE A 100 -6.47 -3.83 11.19
CA ILE A 100 -5.44 -3.79 10.15
C ILE A 100 -5.67 -2.61 9.18
N ALA A 101 -6.93 -2.24 8.93
CA ALA A 101 -7.29 -1.06 8.15
C ALA A 101 -6.84 0.24 8.85
N GLU A 102 -7.05 0.36 10.17
CA GLU A 102 -6.56 1.49 10.95
C GLU A 102 -5.04 1.56 10.93
N GLN A 103 -4.37 0.43 11.16
CA GLN A 103 -2.91 0.34 11.16
C GLN A 103 -2.32 0.79 9.82
N PHE A 104 -2.77 0.22 8.70
CA PHE A 104 -2.24 0.59 7.39
C PHE A 104 -2.68 1.98 6.95
N GLY A 105 -3.86 2.45 7.34
CA GLY A 105 -4.23 3.86 7.20
C GLY A 105 -3.21 4.79 7.86
N VAL A 106 -2.84 4.52 9.12
CA VAL A 106 -1.84 5.31 9.86
C VAL A 106 -0.44 5.21 9.26
N ILE A 107 -0.03 4.02 8.81
CA ILE A 107 1.26 3.83 8.12
C ILE A 107 1.31 4.69 6.86
N THR A 108 0.25 4.67 6.06
CA THR A 108 0.13 5.49 4.85
C THR A 108 0.16 6.98 5.18
N LEU A 109 -0.60 7.45 6.19
CA LEU A 109 -0.56 8.86 6.63
C LEU A 109 0.88 9.30 6.93
N LYS A 110 1.60 8.52 7.73
CA LYS A 110 3.00 8.83 8.09
C LYS A 110 3.91 8.85 6.88
N ALA A 111 3.84 7.83 6.03
CA ALA A 111 4.69 7.72 4.84
C ALA A 111 4.41 8.85 3.83
N THR A 112 3.15 9.24 3.64
CA THR A 112 2.78 10.40 2.81
C THR A 112 3.27 11.73 3.41
N ALA A 113 3.20 11.90 4.73
CA ALA A 113 3.76 13.09 5.37
C ALA A 113 5.29 13.18 5.19
N GLU A 114 5.98 12.04 5.29
CA GLU A 114 7.42 11.94 5.03
C GLU A 114 7.77 12.24 3.57
N SER A 115 6.97 11.78 2.61
CA SER A 115 7.22 12.01 1.18
C SER A 115 7.09 13.48 0.76
N LEU A 116 6.40 14.29 1.57
CA LEU A 116 6.21 15.73 1.33
C LEU A 116 7.33 16.59 1.94
N LYS A 117 8.24 16.01 2.72
CA LYS A 117 9.34 16.77 3.33
C LYS A 117 10.24 17.39 2.25
N GLY A 118 10.45 18.70 2.34
CA GLY A 118 11.23 19.46 1.37
C GLY A 118 10.48 19.77 0.07
N SER A 119 9.23 19.32 -0.09
CA SER A 119 8.42 19.66 -1.26
C SER A 119 8.02 21.14 -1.25
N PRO A 120 8.04 21.82 -2.42
CA PRO A 120 7.46 23.16 -2.57
C PRO A 120 5.98 23.24 -2.13
N LEU A 121 5.26 22.11 -2.14
CA LEU A 121 3.86 22.03 -1.71
C LEU A 121 3.66 22.41 -0.23
N LEU A 122 4.70 22.32 0.60
CA LEU A 122 4.64 22.79 1.99
C LEU A 122 4.38 24.31 2.08
N GLY A 123 4.77 25.06 1.05
CA GLY A 123 4.50 26.50 0.93
C GLY A 123 3.05 26.85 0.65
N LEU A 124 2.23 25.88 0.22
CA LEU A 124 0.79 26.07 -0.04
C LEU A 124 -0.06 26.04 1.23
N GLY A 125 0.58 25.80 2.38
CA GLY A 125 -0.03 25.92 3.70
C GLY A 125 -0.48 24.61 4.30
N LYS A 126 -0.71 24.65 5.61
CA LYS A 126 -0.95 23.45 6.42
C LYS A 126 -2.18 22.66 6.00
N ALA A 127 -3.27 23.35 5.69
CA ALA A 127 -4.52 22.71 5.31
C ALA A 127 -4.36 21.86 4.04
N PHE A 128 -3.61 22.36 3.05
CA PHE A 128 -3.43 21.68 1.78
C PHE A 128 -2.62 20.40 1.93
N TYR A 129 -1.43 20.46 2.53
CA TYR A 129 -0.63 19.24 2.67
C TYR A 129 -1.30 18.21 3.61
N MET A 130 -2.01 18.65 4.65
CA MET A 130 -2.77 17.73 5.49
C MET A 130 -3.89 17.04 4.70
N SER A 131 -4.56 17.75 3.78
CA SER A 131 -5.56 17.14 2.91
C SER A 131 -4.97 16.05 2.00
N LEU A 132 -3.75 16.24 1.50
CA LEU A 132 -3.04 15.22 0.71
C LEU A 132 -2.71 13.98 1.55
N VAL A 133 -2.18 14.19 2.76
CA VAL A 133 -1.88 13.13 3.72
C VAL A 133 -3.14 12.34 4.05
N ASP A 134 -4.20 13.03 4.47
CA ASP A 134 -5.47 12.41 4.85
C ASP A 134 -6.10 11.65 3.68
N ALA A 135 -6.06 12.18 2.46
CA ALA A 135 -6.61 11.53 1.28
C ALA A 135 -5.97 10.15 1.02
N ALA A 136 -4.64 10.05 1.07
CA ALA A 136 -3.95 8.79 0.86
C ALA A 136 -4.24 7.78 1.99
N GLY A 137 -4.15 8.22 3.25
CA GLY A 137 -4.38 7.36 4.41
C GLY A 137 -5.81 6.82 4.51
N GLN A 138 -6.80 7.69 4.31
CA GLN A 138 -8.21 7.29 4.34
C GLN A 138 -8.56 6.38 3.16
N ALA A 139 -7.94 6.55 2.00
CA ALA A 139 -8.15 5.68 0.85
C ALA A 139 -7.72 4.23 1.14
N ILE A 140 -6.54 4.04 1.73
CA ILE A 140 -6.04 2.71 2.13
C ILE A 140 -6.93 2.09 3.21
N LYS A 141 -7.24 2.85 4.26
CA LYS A 141 -8.13 2.37 5.33
C LYS A 141 -9.48 1.93 4.75
N THR A 142 -10.10 2.77 3.94
CA THR A 142 -11.40 2.48 3.30
C THR A 142 -11.32 1.26 2.39
N HIS A 143 -10.23 1.12 1.63
CA HIS A 143 -10.03 -0.01 0.73
C HIS A 143 -9.92 -1.33 1.47
N ILE A 144 -9.15 -1.39 2.57
CA ILE A 144 -9.04 -2.59 3.40
C ILE A 144 -10.38 -2.93 4.07
N LEU A 145 -11.15 -1.94 4.53
CA LEU A 145 -12.46 -2.16 5.14
C LEU A 145 -13.48 -2.83 4.19
N LYS A 146 -13.30 -2.75 2.87
CA LYS A 146 -14.16 -3.46 1.91
C LYS A 146 -14.11 -4.98 2.07
N LEU A 147 -13.04 -5.53 2.67
CA LEU A 147 -12.94 -6.96 2.99
C LEU A 147 -14.03 -7.41 3.97
N ASN A 148 -14.66 -6.51 4.74
CA ASN A 148 -15.78 -6.83 5.61
C ASN A 148 -17.15 -6.77 4.92
N GLN A 149 -17.21 -6.35 3.65
CA GLN A 149 -18.46 -6.17 2.90
C GLN A 149 -18.82 -7.40 2.04
N GLY A 150 -17.96 -8.42 2.03
CA GLY A 150 -18.16 -9.69 1.32
C GLY A 150 -18.67 -10.82 2.20
#